data_AF-A0A960YNG9-F1
#
_entry.id   AF-A0A960YNG9-F1
#
_cell.length_a   1.000
_cell.length_b   1.000
_cell.length_c   1.000
_cell.angle_alpha   90.00
_cell.angle_beta   90.00
_cell.angle_gamma   90.00
#
_symmetry.space_group_name_H-M   'P 1'
#
loop_
_entity.id
_entity.type
_entity.pdbx_description
1 polymer ?
#
loop_
_entity_poly.entity_id
_entity_poly.type
_entity_poly.pdbx_seq_one_letter_code
_entity_poly.pdbx_strand_id
1 'polypeptide(L)'
;LHFQQLPACHFVAETSTPEDWNERTTNCLTHLEDTIQREGIKLALITGPAAVLLFGEDGARKFSESGEVIQMPVLSAHVAAVVVRSPAALLSLESRTKKAASAGEEAQKEAREQEIKVKKQILASLEKAFSLPGIR
;
A
#
# COMPACT_ATOMS: atom_id res chain seq x y z
N LEU A 1 16.90 -1.77 -0.69
CA LEU A 1 15.46 -1.47 -0.45
C LEU A 1 15.25 -0.02 -0.88
N HIS A 2 14.51 0.23 -1.95
CA HIS A 2 14.21 1.60 -2.40
C HIS A 2 12.86 2.01 -1.82
N PHE A 3 12.83 3.12 -1.10
CA PHE A 3 11.60 3.72 -0.61
C PHE A 3 11.30 4.95 -1.45
N GLN A 4 10.26 4.86 -2.27
CA GLN A 4 9.71 5.99 -2.97
C GLN A 4 8.34 6.24 -2.35
N GLN A 5 8.17 7.39 -1.72
CA GLN A 5 6.82 7.88 -1.50
C GLN A 5 6.25 8.18 -2.88
N LEU A 6 4.98 7.86 -3.10
CA LEU A 6 4.18 8.71 -3.97
C LEU A 6 3.83 9.89 -3.07
N PRO A 7 4.65 10.97 -3.00
CA PRO A 7 4.13 12.21 -2.48
C PRO A 7 2.98 12.47 -3.43
N ALA A 8 1.76 12.28 -2.94
CA ALA A 8 0.61 12.75 -3.67
C ALA A 8 0.93 14.25 -3.87
N CYS A 9 1.28 14.56 -5.11
CA CYS A 9 1.98 15.74 -5.59
C CYS A 9 1.45 17.00 -4.83
N HIS A 10 2.18 17.56 -3.84
CA HIS A 10 1.75 18.60 -2.88
C HIS A 10 0.58 19.48 -3.38
N PHE A 11 -0.59 19.36 -2.74
CA PHE A 11 -1.85 19.97 -3.20
C PHE A 11 -2.27 21.19 -2.40
N VAL A 12 -3.02 22.06 -3.07
CA VAL A 12 -3.82 23.13 -2.46
C VAL A 12 -5.22 22.93 -3.00
N ALA A 13 -6.11 22.37 -2.18
CA ALA A 13 -7.46 21.97 -2.60
C ALA A 13 -8.29 23.17 -3.09
N GLU A 14 -7.95 24.37 -2.65
CA GLU A 14 -8.63 25.61 -3.00
C GLU A 14 -8.31 26.10 -4.43
N THR A 15 -7.21 25.64 -5.05
CA THR A 15 -6.73 26.21 -6.33
C THR A 15 -6.47 25.19 -7.44
N SER A 16 -6.62 23.88 -7.18
CA SER A 16 -6.32 22.84 -8.18
C SER A 16 -7.54 22.42 -8.98
N THR A 17 -7.43 22.45 -10.31
CA THR A 17 -8.45 21.97 -11.26
C THR A 17 -8.29 20.48 -11.56
N PRO A 18 -9.34 19.78 -12.05
CA PRO A 18 -9.24 18.37 -12.48
C PRO A 18 -8.13 18.12 -13.52
N GLU A 19 -7.84 19.08 -14.38
CA GLU A 19 -6.74 19.01 -15.34
C GLU A 19 -5.38 19.03 -14.64
N ASP A 20 -5.21 19.91 -13.65
CA ASP A 20 -3.99 19.93 -12.80
C ASP A 20 -3.80 18.59 -12.08
N TRP A 21 -4.90 17.95 -11.64
CA TRP A 21 -4.87 16.63 -11.03
C TRP A 21 -4.35 15.56 -11.99
N ASN A 22 -4.81 15.58 -13.23
CA ASN A 22 -4.42 14.61 -14.24
C ASN A 22 -2.94 14.78 -14.66
N GLU A 23 -2.50 16.03 -14.89
CA GLU A 23 -1.12 16.32 -15.25
C GLU A 23 -0.15 15.89 -14.15
N ARG A 24 -0.43 16.27 -12.90
CA ARG A 24 0.41 15.91 -11.74
C ARG A 24 0.46 14.40 -11.53
N THR A 25 -0.67 13.71 -11.65
CA THR A 25 -0.72 12.25 -11.54
C THR A 25 0.15 11.60 -12.62
N THR A 26 0.06 12.09 -13.86
CA THR A 26 0.87 11.60 -14.98
C THR A 26 2.36 11.80 -14.70
N ASN A 27 2.78 12.99 -14.27
CA ASN A 27 4.19 13.26 -13.92
C ASN A 27 4.69 12.37 -12.77
N CYS A 28 3.86 12.22 -11.72
CA CYS A 28 4.13 11.34 -10.59
C CYS A 28 4.34 9.87 -11.08
N LEU A 29 3.56 9.38 -12.06
CA LEU A 29 3.70 8.04 -12.67
C LEU A 29 4.93 7.91 -13.58
N THR A 30 5.27 8.94 -14.37
CA THR A 30 6.48 8.96 -15.21
C THR A 30 7.74 8.83 -14.36
N HIS A 31 7.85 9.58 -13.27
CA HIS A 31 8.99 9.46 -12.36
C HIS A 31 9.10 8.09 -11.68
N LEU A 32 7.96 7.45 -11.40
CA LEU A 32 7.93 6.09 -10.88
C LEU A 32 8.43 5.10 -11.93
N GLU A 33 7.97 5.21 -13.18
CA GLU A 33 8.44 4.40 -14.31
C GLU A 33 9.95 4.55 -14.52
N ASP A 34 10.46 5.78 -14.58
CA ASP A 34 11.89 6.06 -14.73
C ASP A 34 12.72 5.41 -13.61
N THR A 35 12.21 5.46 -12.37
CA THR A 35 12.89 4.88 -11.21
C THR A 35 12.85 3.36 -11.25
N ILE A 36 11.72 2.77 -11.63
CA ILE A 36 11.60 1.32 -11.84
C ILE A 36 12.63 0.83 -12.86
N GLN A 37 12.73 1.51 -13.99
CA GLN A 37 13.64 1.11 -15.08
C GLN A 37 15.10 1.33 -14.68
N ARG A 38 15.43 2.52 -14.16
CA ARG A 38 16.80 2.90 -13.78
C ARG A 38 17.37 2.00 -12.68
N GLU A 39 16.58 1.70 -11.66
CA GLU A 39 17.03 0.90 -10.51
C GLU A 39 16.76 -0.61 -10.69
N GLY A 40 16.16 -1.01 -11.82
CA GLY A 40 15.86 -2.42 -12.11
C GLY A 40 14.86 -3.06 -11.12
N ILE A 41 13.90 -2.30 -10.62
CA ILE A 41 12.93 -2.75 -9.60
C ILE A 41 12.13 -3.95 -10.12
N LYS A 42 12.17 -5.06 -9.39
CA LYS A 42 11.44 -6.30 -9.72
C LYS A 42 10.14 -6.49 -8.94
N LEU A 43 10.05 -5.88 -7.76
CA LEU A 43 8.90 -5.99 -6.86
C LEU A 43 8.62 -4.64 -6.20
N ALA A 44 7.37 -4.20 -6.26
CA ALA A 44 6.88 -3.02 -5.56
C ALA A 44 6.00 -3.40 -4.36
N LEU A 45 6.19 -2.70 -3.25
CA LEU A 45 5.28 -2.75 -2.11
C LEU A 45 4.40 -1.51 -2.12
N ILE A 46 3.10 -1.68 -2.32
CA ILE A 46 2.16 -0.57 -2.47
C ILE A 46 1.32 -0.47 -1.21
N THR A 47 1.20 0.73 -0.63
CA THR A 47 0.43 0.92 0.61
C THR A 47 -0.42 2.17 0.58
N GLY A 48 -1.56 2.12 1.29
CA GLY A 48 -2.37 3.30 1.57
C GLY A 48 -2.91 4.00 0.30
N PRO A 49 -2.87 5.33 0.23
CA PRO A 49 -3.43 6.09 -0.90
C PRO A 49 -2.85 5.74 -2.27
N ALA A 50 -1.60 5.28 -2.33
CA ALA A 50 -0.99 4.81 -3.57
C ALA A 50 -1.74 3.63 -4.19
N ALA A 51 -2.21 2.68 -3.35
CA ALA A 51 -2.98 1.55 -3.84
C ALA A 51 -4.36 2.00 -4.35
N VAL A 52 -4.97 3.00 -3.69
CA VAL A 52 -6.25 3.57 -4.12
C VAL A 52 -6.09 4.29 -5.46
N LEU A 53 -5.00 5.05 -5.64
CA LEU A 53 -4.70 5.73 -6.91
C LEU A 53 -4.55 4.72 -8.06
N LEU A 54 -3.84 3.61 -7.83
CA LEU A 54 -3.53 2.64 -8.88
C LEU A 54 -4.66 1.65 -9.17
N PHE A 55 -5.48 1.31 -8.17
CA PHE A 55 -6.45 0.21 -8.26
C PHE A 55 -7.89 0.58 -7.87
N GLY A 56 -8.14 1.84 -7.49
CA GLY A 56 -9.39 2.24 -6.87
C GLY A 56 -9.54 1.71 -5.44
N GLU A 57 -10.56 2.18 -4.73
CA GLU A 57 -10.78 1.81 -3.32
C GLU A 57 -11.08 0.31 -3.14
N ASP A 58 -11.95 -0.24 -3.99
CA ASP A 58 -12.30 -1.66 -3.94
C ASP A 58 -11.14 -2.57 -4.34
N GLY A 59 -10.36 -2.17 -5.35
CA GLY A 59 -9.17 -2.91 -5.77
C GLY A 59 -8.09 -2.88 -4.69
N ALA A 60 -7.81 -1.71 -4.12
CA ALA A 60 -6.85 -1.57 -3.02
C ALA A 60 -7.23 -2.44 -1.81
N ARG A 61 -8.51 -2.44 -1.42
CA ARG A 61 -9.02 -3.29 -0.34
C ARG A 61 -8.82 -4.76 -0.66
N LYS A 62 -9.32 -5.21 -1.81
CA LYS A 62 -9.22 -6.60 -2.27
C LYS A 62 -7.77 -7.11 -2.30
N PHE A 63 -6.85 -6.36 -2.91
CA PHE A 63 -5.46 -6.78 -3.02
C PHE A 63 -4.72 -6.76 -1.68
N SER A 64 -5.05 -5.78 -0.81
CA SER A 64 -4.52 -5.77 0.55
C SER A 64 -4.98 -6.96 1.38
N GLU A 65 -6.16 -7.52 1.06
CA GLU A 65 -6.74 -8.67 1.73
C GLU A 65 -6.22 -10.00 1.17
N SER A 66 -6.06 -10.10 -0.15
CA SER A 66 -5.63 -11.35 -0.80
C SER A 66 -4.13 -11.62 -0.65
N GLY A 67 -3.30 -10.58 -0.54
CA GLY A 67 -1.84 -10.74 -0.55
C GLY A 67 -1.31 -11.31 -1.86
N GLU A 68 -2.09 -11.21 -2.93
CA GLU A 68 -1.70 -11.67 -4.25
C GLU A 68 -0.62 -10.76 -4.83
N VAL A 69 0.31 -11.40 -5.57
CA VAL A 69 1.25 -10.67 -6.38
C VAL A 69 0.54 -10.32 -7.68
N ILE A 70 0.39 -9.02 -7.90
CA ILE A 70 -0.32 -8.45 -9.05
C ILE A 70 0.67 -7.74 -9.96
N GLN A 71 0.26 -7.48 -11.19
CA GLN A 71 1.01 -6.63 -12.10
C GLN A 71 0.64 -5.17 -11.80
N MET A 72 1.62 -4.37 -11.44
CA MET A 72 1.42 -2.95 -11.19
C MET A 72 1.28 -2.22 -12.54
N PRO A 73 0.16 -1.51 -12.77
CA PRO A 73 -0.01 -0.71 -13.98
C PRO A 73 0.70 0.63 -13.81
N VAL A 74 1.95 0.73 -14.26
CA VAL A 74 2.67 2.02 -14.32
C VAL A 74 3.08 2.28 -15.75
N LEU A 75 2.26 3.05 -16.47
CA LEU A 75 2.49 3.44 -17.86
C LEU A 75 2.88 2.22 -18.73
N SER A 76 4.13 2.15 -19.20
CA SER A 76 4.62 1.01 -20.00
C SER A 76 5.38 -0.05 -19.18
N ALA A 77 5.75 0.27 -17.93
CA ALA A 77 6.43 -0.62 -17.03
C ALA A 77 5.47 -1.63 -16.38
N HIS A 78 5.89 -2.90 -16.42
CA HIS A 78 5.16 -4.01 -15.82
C HIS A 78 6.02 -4.63 -14.72
N VAL A 79 5.72 -4.25 -13.48
CA VAL A 79 6.45 -4.71 -12.29
C VAL A 79 5.50 -5.49 -11.40
N ALA A 80 6.00 -6.58 -10.82
CA ALA A 80 5.25 -7.33 -9.82
C ALA A 80 5.02 -6.45 -8.59
N ALA A 81 3.86 -6.50 -7.99
CA ALA A 81 3.55 -5.72 -6.80
C ALA A 81 2.70 -6.49 -5.81
N VAL A 82 2.81 -6.10 -4.54
CA VAL A 82 1.92 -6.53 -3.47
C VAL A 82 1.37 -5.32 -2.77
N VAL A 83 0.05 -5.31 -2.57
CA VAL A 83 -0.61 -4.30 -1.77
C VAL A 83 -0.62 -4.76 -0.32
N VAL A 84 -0.12 -3.92 0.59
CA VAL A 84 -0.20 -4.17 2.04
C VAL A 84 -0.75 -2.94 2.76
N ARG A 85 -1.29 -3.15 3.96
CA ARG A 85 -1.76 -2.04 4.79
C ARG A 85 -0.61 -1.10 5.14
N SER A 86 -0.91 0.20 5.19
CA SER A 86 0.09 1.21 5.52
C SER A 86 0.51 1.16 7.00
N PRO A 87 1.72 1.66 7.35
CA PRO A 87 2.13 1.79 8.74
C PRO A 87 1.13 2.58 9.60
N ALA A 88 0.52 3.62 9.05
CA ALA A 88 -0.51 4.40 9.74
C ALA A 88 -1.75 3.55 10.08
N ALA A 89 -2.16 2.66 9.18
CA ALA A 89 -3.27 1.73 9.44
C ALA A 89 -2.93 0.73 10.56
N LEU A 90 -1.67 0.27 10.64
CA LEU A 90 -1.20 -0.59 11.72
C LEU A 90 -1.19 0.12 13.07
N LEU A 91 -0.69 1.37 13.12
CA LEU A 91 -0.71 2.19 14.34
C LEU A 91 -2.15 2.48 14.82
N SER A 92 -3.09 2.65 13.88
CA SER A 92 -4.51 2.82 14.19
C SER A 92 -5.10 1.56 14.83
N LEU A 93 -4.74 0.36 14.36
CA LEU A 93 -5.15 -0.91 14.99
C LEU A 93 -4.62 -1.03 16.41
N GLU A 94 -3.32 -0.76 16.63
CA GLU A 94 -2.72 -0.79 17.96
C GLU A 94 -3.39 0.20 18.93
N SER A 95 -3.74 1.38 18.41
CA SER A 95 -4.46 2.39 19.19
C SER A 95 -5.87 1.94 19.56
N ARG A 96 -6.57 1.23 18.66
CA ARG A 96 -7.88 0.61 18.95
C ARG A 96 -7.75 -0.49 19.99
N THR A 97 -6.75 -1.35 19.90
CA THR A 97 -6.46 -2.39 20.91
C THR A 97 -6.24 -1.76 22.29
N LYS A 98 -5.45 -0.68 22.37
CA LYS A 98 -5.24 0.06 23.62
C LYS A 98 -6.52 0.67 24.19
N LYS A 99 -7.38 1.24 23.34
CA LYS A 99 -8.68 1.77 23.77
C LYS A 99 -9.64 0.66 24.22
N ALA A 100 -9.63 -0.49 23.56
CA ALA A 100 -10.45 -1.63 23.94
C ALA A 100 -10.09 -2.20 25.32
N ALA A 101 -8.83 -2.06 25.75
CA ALA A 101 -8.40 -2.41 27.12
C ALA A 101 -9.15 -1.64 28.21
N SER A 102 -9.60 -0.41 27.92
CA SER A 102 -10.45 0.36 28.85
C SER A 102 -11.94 0.01 28.79
N ALA A 103 -12.37 -0.78 27.80
CA ALA A 103 -13.76 -1.17 27.59
C ALA A 103 -14.12 -2.55 28.17
N GLY A 104 -13.12 -3.34 28.57
CA GLY A 104 -13.30 -4.66 29.17
C GLY A 104 -12.37 -5.73 28.57
N GLU A 105 -12.23 -6.84 29.27
CA GLU A 105 -11.28 -7.91 28.93
C GLU A 105 -11.66 -8.64 27.61
N GLU A 106 -12.96 -8.85 27.36
CA GLU A 106 -13.46 -9.43 26.11
C GLU A 106 -13.19 -8.51 24.90
N ALA A 107 -13.50 -7.23 25.02
CA ALA A 107 -13.25 -6.25 23.96
C ALA A 107 -11.75 -6.12 23.63
N GLN A 108 -10.89 -6.17 24.66
CA GLN A 108 -9.44 -6.17 24.48
C GLN A 108 -8.96 -7.42 23.74
N LYS A 109 -9.49 -8.59 24.09
CA LYS A 109 -9.13 -9.86 23.46
C LYS A 109 -9.50 -9.86 21.97
N GLU A 110 -10.72 -9.46 21.63
CA GLU A 110 -11.18 -9.36 20.23
C GLU A 110 -10.33 -8.39 19.40
N ALA A 111 -10.05 -7.19 19.94
CA ALA A 111 -9.22 -6.21 19.24
C ALA A 111 -7.79 -6.72 19.01
N ARG A 112 -7.21 -7.42 19.99
CA ARG A 112 -5.87 -8.00 19.89
C ARG A 112 -5.81 -9.17 18.90
N GLU A 113 -6.83 -10.01 18.85
CA GLU A 113 -6.93 -11.09 17.86
C GLU A 113 -7.01 -10.53 16.44
N GLN A 114 -7.79 -9.47 16.22
CA GLN A 114 -7.85 -8.76 14.93
C GLN A 114 -6.50 -8.15 14.55
N GLU A 115 -5.81 -7.51 15.49
CA GLU A 115 -4.47 -6.94 15.25
C GLU A 115 -3.47 -8.03 14.84
N ILE A 116 -3.42 -9.15 15.58
CA ILE A 116 -2.54 -10.29 15.27
C ILE A 116 -2.88 -10.89 13.92
N LYS A 117 -4.17 -11.05 13.60
CA LYS A 117 -4.64 -11.57 12.31
C LYS A 117 -4.10 -10.71 11.16
N VAL A 118 -4.25 -9.39 11.25
CA VAL A 118 -3.75 -8.45 10.23
C VAL A 118 -2.22 -8.49 10.12
N LYS A 119 -1.49 -8.51 11.24
CA LYS A 119 -0.02 -8.59 11.22
C LYS A 119 0.48 -9.88 10.57
N LYS A 120 -0.12 -11.03 10.91
CA LYS A 120 0.20 -12.33 10.30
C LYS A 120 -0.09 -12.35 8.80
N GLN A 121 -1.22 -11.76 8.40
CA GLN A 121 -1.59 -11.67 6.99
C GLN A 121 -0.56 -10.86 6.19
N ILE A 122 -0.10 -9.71 6.70
CA ILE A 122 0.94 -8.92 6.03
C ILE A 122 2.24 -9.71 5.89
N LEU A 123 2.67 -10.40 6.95
CA LEU A 123 3.86 -11.24 6.90
C LEU A 123 3.75 -12.34 5.85
N ALA A 124 2.61 -13.04 5.82
CA ALA A 124 2.37 -14.09 4.82
C ALA A 124 2.39 -13.53 3.39
N SER A 125 1.80 -12.36 3.14
CA SER A 125 1.83 -11.70 1.83
C SER A 125 3.27 -11.35 1.42
N LEU A 126 4.08 -10.84 2.35
CA LEU A 126 5.48 -10.51 2.10
C LEU A 126 6.32 -11.76 1.84
N GLU A 127 6.17 -12.81 2.66
CA GLU A 127 6.86 -14.09 2.48
C GLU A 127 6.55 -14.71 1.12
N LYS A 128 5.26 -14.72 0.74
CA LYS A 128 4.82 -15.17 -0.58
C LYS A 128 5.48 -14.36 -1.69
N ALA A 129 5.48 -13.03 -1.58
CA ALA A 129 6.11 -12.15 -2.55
C ALA A 129 7.60 -12.46 -2.72
N PHE A 130 8.35 -12.54 -1.63
CA PHE A 130 9.80 -12.79 -1.66
C PHE A 130 10.17 -14.23 -2.05
N SER A 131 9.22 -15.16 -2.02
CA SER A 131 9.44 -16.55 -2.44
C SER A 131 9.35 -16.75 -3.97
N LEU A 132 8.90 -15.75 -4.72
CA LEU A 132 8.76 -15.88 -6.17
C LEU A 132 10.12 -15.96 -6.90
N PRO A 133 10.25 -16.85 -7.90
CA PRO A 133 11.47 -16.96 -8.69
C PRO A 133 11.70 -15.66 -9.50
N GLY A 134 12.95 -15.16 -9.46
CA GLY A 134 13.35 -13.92 -10.16
C GLY A 134 13.29 -12.64 -9.33
N ILE A 135 12.94 -12.72 -8.03
CA ILE A 135 12.99 -11.59 -7.09
C ILE A 135 14.27 -11.58 -6.24
N ARG A 136 15.02 -12.70 -6.20
CA ARG A 136 16.35 -12.80 -5.57
C ARG A 136 17.47 -12.58 -6.56
#